data_AF-A0A453G7M3-F1
#
_entry.id   AF-A0A453G7M3-F1
#
_cell.length_a   1.000
_cell.length_b   1.000
_cell.length_c   1.000
_cell.angle_alpha   90.00
_cell.angle_beta   90.00
_cell.angle_gamma   90.00
#
_symmetry.space_group_name_H-M   'P 1'
#
loop_
_entity.id
_entity.type
_entity.pdbx_description
1 polymer ?
#
loop_
_entity_poly.entity_id
_entity_poly.type
_entity_poly.pdbx_seq_one_letter_code
_entity_poly.pdbx_strand_id
1 'polypeptide(L)' 'LDQGEFVEVEVGRTFKVDDPAGAFSVTAYDANHCP' A
#
# COMPACT_ATOMS: atom_id res chain seq x y z
N LEU A 1 -9.71 -16.08 -6.35
CA LEU A 1 -9.21 -14.98 -5.50
C LEU A 1 -7.98 -14.48 -6.23
N ASP A 2 -8.19 -13.77 -7.34
CA ASP A 2 -7.15 -13.58 -8.38
C ASP A 2 -7.18 -12.16 -8.98
N GLN A 3 -7.86 -11.23 -8.30
CA GLN A 3 -7.94 -9.83 -8.73
C GLN A 3 -7.26 -8.97 -7.66
N GLY A 4 -5.94 -8.90 -7.75
CA GLY A 4 -5.11 -7.99 -6.97
C GLY A 4 -4.07 -7.36 -7.89
N GLU A 5 -3.71 -6.12 -7.62
CA GLU A 5 -2.67 -5.40 -8.35
C GLU A 5 -1.42 -5.25 -7.47
N PHE A 6 -0.25 -5.43 -8.06
CA PHE A 6 1.01 -5.12 -7.40
C PHE A 6 1.40 -3.68 -7.76
N VAL A 7 1.61 -2.87 -6.73
CA VAL A 7 2.02 -1.47 -6.86
C VAL A 7 3.34 -1.23 -6.16
N GLU A 8 4.18 -0.38 -6.73
CA GLU A 8 5.42 0.07 -6.08
C GLU A 8 5.08 1.05 -4.95
N VAL A 9 5.71 0.88 -3.79
CA VAL A 9 5.52 1.73 -2.62
C VAL A 9 6.88 2.10 -2.04
N GLU A 10 7.06 3.39 -1.76
CA GLU A 10 8.22 3.90 -1.05
C GLU A 10 7.92 4.00 0.45
N VAL A 11 8.85 3.56 1.30
CA VAL A 11 8.70 3.58 2.76
C VAL A 11 8.40 5.00 3.25
N GLY A 12 7.40 5.13 4.11
CA GLY A 12 6.99 6.39 4.70
C GLY A 12 6.20 7.31 3.76
N ARG A 13 6.00 6.94 2.49
CA ARG A 13 5.13 7.68 1.57
C ARG A 13 3.72 7.12 1.63
N THR A 14 2.77 8.05 1.73
CA THR A 14 1.34 7.75 1.70
C THR A 14 0.84 7.89 0.27
N PHE A 15 0.09 6.90 -0.20
CA PHE A 15 -0.64 6.99 -1.47
C PHE A 15 -2.12 6.65 -1.25
N LYS A 16 -2.95 7.22 -2.12
CA LYS A 16 -4.40 7.05 -2.11
C LYS A 16 -4.77 5.97 -3.12
N VAL A 17 -5.60 5.03 -2.70
CA VAL A 17 -6.22 4.03 -3.57
C VAL A 17 -7.67 4.45 -3.79
N ASP A 18 -8.01 4.73 -5.05
CA ASP A 18 -9.38 5.03 -5.45
C ASP A 18 -10.10 3.71 -5.73
N ASP A 19 -10.79 3.19 -4.72
CA ASP A 19 -11.59 1.96 -4.81
C ASP A 19 -13.08 2.29 -5.01
N PRO A 20 -13.81 1.55 -5.87
CA PRO A 20 -15.23 1.78 -6.11
C PRO A 20 -16.12 1.69 -4.86
N ALA A 21 -15.74 0.92 -3.84
CA ALA A 21 -16.43 0.83 -2.56
C ALA A 21 -16.06 1.97 -1.60
N GLY A 22 -15.02 2.73 -1.92
CA GLY A 22 -14.61 3.92 -1.19
C GLY A 22 -13.10 4.06 -1.13
N ALA A 23 -12.61 5.28 -1.35
CA ALA A 23 -11.18 5.53 -1.34
C ALA A 23 -10.55 5.31 0.05
N PHE A 24 -9.33 4.79 0.06
CA PHE A 24 -8.53 4.61 1.27
C PHE A 24 -7.08 5.05 1.04
N SER A 25 -6.32 5.19 2.11
CA SER A 25 -4.89 5.55 2.05
C SER A 25 -4.05 4.45 2.65
N VAL A 26 -2.89 4.22 2.05
CA VAL A 26 -1.92 3.23 2.49
C VAL A 26 -0.58 3.92 2.70
N THR A 27 0.08 3.58 3.81
CA THR A 27 1.46 3.96 4.09
C THR A 27 2.21 2.72 4.51
N ALA A 28 3.29 2.39 3.80
CA ALA A 28 4.18 1.31 4.19
C ALA A 28 5.25 1.86 5.14
N TYR A 29 5.58 1.09 6.18
CA TYR A 29 6.67 1.41 7.11
C TYR A 29 7.64 0.23 7.15
N ASP A 30 8.92 0.53 7.32
CA ASP A 30 9.92 -0.50 7.54
C ASP A 30 9.65 -1.17 8.89
N ALA A 31 9.46 -2.49 8.88
CA ALA A 31 9.20 -3.25 10.09
C ALA A 31 10.46 -3.41 10.96
N ASN A 32 11.61 -2.92 10.50
CA ASN A 32 12.96 -3.16 11.03
C ASN A 32 13.21 -4.64 11.30
N HIS A 33 12.56 -5.52 10.53
CA HIS A 33 12.66 -6.97 10.68
C HIS A 33 13.77 -7.51 9.77
N CYS A 34 15.01 -7.06 10.04
CA CYS A 34 16.26 -7.63 9.54
C CYS A 34 17.35 -7.48 10.61
N PRO A 35 18.28 -8.45 10.67
CA PRO A 35 19.44 -8.45 9.78
C PRO A 35 19.27 -9.26 8.50
#